data_AF-A0A522NAW2-F1
#
_entry.id   AF-A0A522NAW2-F1
#
_cell.length_a   1.000
_cell.length_b   1.000
_cell.length_c   1.000
_cell.angle_alpha   90.00
_cell.angle_beta   90.00
_cell.angle_gamma   90.00
#
_symmetry.space_group_name_H-M   'P 1'
#
loop_
_entity.id
_entity.type
_entity.pdbx_description
1 polymer ?
#
loop_
_entity_poly.entity_id
_entity_poly.type
_entity_poly.pdbx_seq_one_letter_code
_entity_poly.pdbx_strand_id
1 'polypeptide(L)'
;MTAALPSLAIPFHRPALGPAERAAVIEVLDSGWLTTGERSVRFEEAVAARLGVRHAVAVNSATAALHLALEALHLGPGDEVIVPAYTFASSGEVVRYLGARPRIADVDARTLALTPETIEAQVEG
;
A
#
# COMPACT_ATOMS: atom_id res chain seq x y z
N MET A 1 -25.32 -43.38 -13.46
CA MET A 1 -23.90 -42.97 -13.35
C MET A 1 -23.87 -41.45 -13.28
N THR A 2 -23.80 -40.88 -12.09
CA THR A 2 -23.81 -39.43 -11.86
C THR A 2 -22.42 -38.90 -12.19
N ALA A 3 -22.30 -38.07 -13.24
CA ALA A 3 -21.04 -37.44 -13.58
C ALA A 3 -20.65 -36.45 -12.46
N ALA A 4 -19.50 -36.67 -11.83
CA ALA A 4 -18.94 -35.73 -10.87
C ALA A 4 -18.63 -34.41 -11.58
N LEU A 5 -19.07 -33.29 -11.01
CA LEU A 5 -18.69 -31.97 -11.50
C LEU A 5 -17.16 -31.85 -11.40
N PRO A 6 -16.47 -31.34 -12.44
CA PRO A 6 -15.04 -31.13 -12.36
C PRO A 6 -14.74 -30.18 -11.19
N SER A 7 -13.75 -30.54 -10.37
CA SER A 7 -13.21 -29.70 -9.31
C SER A 7 -12.83 -28.35 -9.90
N LEU A 8 -13.67 -27.33 -9.68
CA LEU A 8 -13.38 -25.97 -10.11
C LEU A 8 -12.38 -25.40 -9.11
N ALA A 9 -11.09 -25.59 -9.37
CA ALA A 9 -10.02 -24.98 -8.59
C ALA A 9 -10.01 -23.46 -8.83
N ILE A 10 -10.64 -22.71 -7.92
CA ILE A 10 -10.63 -21.24 -7.94
C ILE A 10 -9.37 -20.76 -7.19
N PRO A 11 -8.43 -20.07 -7.84
CA PRO A 11 -7.22 -19.57 -7.18
C PRO A 11 -7.56 -18.39 -6.26
N PHE A 12 -6.81 -18.24 -5.16
CA PHE A 12 -6.95 -17.11 -4.23
C PHE A 12 -6.68 -15.75 -4.91
N HIS A 13 -5.67 -15.70 -5.79
CA HIS A 13 -5.33 -14.52 -6.59
C HIS A 13 -4.78 -14.94 -7.95
N ARG A 14 -5.18 -14.24 -9.01
CA ARG A 14 -4.61 -14.37 -10.37
C ARG A 14 -4.28 -12.99 -10.93
N PRO A 15 -3.01 -12.66 -11.19
CA PRO A 15 -2.66 -11.40 -11.84
C PRO A 15 -3.35 -11.24 -13.20
N ALA A 16 -3.85 -10.04 -13.49
CA ALA A 16 -4.35 -9.69 -14.81
C ALA A 16 -3.17 -9.19 -15.67
N LEU A 17 -2.65 -10.06 -16.54
CA LEU A 17 -1.51 -9.75 -17.43
C LEU A 17 -1.90 -10.08 -18.88
N GLY A 18 -2.30 -9.05 -19.63
CA GLY A 18 -2.75 -9.15 -21.02
C GLY A 18 -1.70 -8.69 -22.04
N PRO A 19 -2.09 -8.62 -23.33
CA PRO A 19 -1.22 -8.14 -24.40
C PRO A 19 -0.73 -6.70 -24.20
N ALA A 20 -1.55 -5.84 -23.59
CA ALA A 20 -1.21 -4.44 -23.34
C ALA A 20 -0.07 -4.30 -22.31
N GLU A 21 -0.13 -5.02 -21.19
CA GLU A 21 0.93 -5.01 -20.17
C GLU A 21 2.25 -5.53 -20.75
N ARG A 22 2.19 -6.58 -21.59
CA ARG A 22 3.37 -7.14 -22.25
C ARG A 22 4.00 -6.15 -23.22
N ALA A 23 3.20 -5.51 -24.06
CA ALA A 23 3.69 -4.51 -25.01
C ALA A 23 4.34 -3.33 -24.28
N ALA A 24 3.73 -2.84 -23.19
CA ALA A 24 4.28 -1.74 -22.40
C ALA A 24 5.65 -2.09 -21.78
N VAL A 25 5.84 -3.32 -21.29
CA VAL A 25 7.14 -3.76 -20.77
C VAL A 25 8.18 -3.90 -21.88
N ILE A 26 7.81 -4.48 -23.03
CA ILE A 26 8.71 -4.62 -24.18
C ILE A 26 9.19 -3.25 -24.67
N GLU A 27 8.30 -2.25 -24.74
CA GLU A 27 8.69 -0.89 -25.14
C GLU A 27 9.75 -0.28 -24.21
N VAL A 28 9.64 -0.52 -22.89
CA VAL A 28 10.67 -0.08 -21.92
C VAL A 28 11.98 -0.81 -22.16
N LEU A 29 11.94 -2.13 -22.39
CA LEU A 29 13.13 -2.93 -22.67
C LEU A 29 13.85 -2.44 -23.94
N ASP A 30 13.10 -2.18 -25.00
CA ASP A 30 13.63 -1.71 -26.29
C ASP A 30 14.17 -0.27 -26.21
N SER A 31 13.65 0.55 -25.29
CA SER A 31 14.13 1.93 -25.07
C SER A 31 15.52 2.00 -24.43
N GLY A 32 15.97 0.94 -23.76
CA GLY A 32 17.23 0.91 -22.99
C GLY A 32 17.18 1.65 -21.64
N TRP A 33 16.08 2.33 -21.30
CA TRP A 33 15.93 3.04 -20.02
C TRP A 33 15.06 2.24 -19.03
N LEU A 34 15.71 1.41 -18.22
CA LEU A 34 15.03 0.39 -17.40
C LEU A 34 14.62 0.83 -15.98
N THR A 35 15.10 2.00 -15.54
CA THR A 35 14.83 2.53 -14.19
C THR A 35 13.86 3.71 -14.26
N THR A 36 13.67 4.43 -13.15
CA THR A 36 12.84 5.63 -13.05
C THR A 36 13.04 6.54 -14.25
N GLY A 37 11.98 6.76 -15.01
CA GLY A 37 12.01 7.50 -16.27
C GLY A 37 10.62 7.96 -16.70
N GLU A 38 10.46 8.28 -17.98
CA GLU A 38 9.23 8.87 -18.51
C GLU A 38 7.97 8.05 -18.19
N ARG A 39 8.07 6.71 -18.21
CA ARG A 39 6.95 5.83 -17.87
C ARG A 39 6.51 5.96 -16.41
N SER A 40 7.44 6.15 -15.47
CA SER A 40 7.14 6.41 -14.06
C SER A 40 6.46 7.77 -13.89
N VAL A 41 6.96 8.82 -14.57
CA VAL A 41 6.36 10.17 -14.51
C VAL A 41 4.92 10.17 -15.03
N ARG A 42 4.68 9.54 -16.20
CA ARG A 42 3.31 9.42 -16.75
C ARG A 42 2.39 8.63 -15.82
N PHE A 43 2.91 7.61 -15.14
CA PHE A 43 2.14 6.87 -14.14
C PHE A 43 1.79 7.74 -12.94
N GLU A 44 2.75 8.52 -12.42
CA GLU A 44 2.53 9.47 -11.32
C GLU A 44 1.47 10.52 -11.68
N GLU A 45 1.57 11.13 -12.87
CA GLU A 45 0.58 12.09 -13.37
C GLU A 45 -0.83 11.48 -13.48
N ALA A 46 -0.93 10.26 -14.03
CA ALA A 46 -2.20 9.56 -14.16
C ALA A 46 -2.80 9.20 -12.80
N VAL A 47 -1.98 8.77 -11.84
CA VAL A 47 -2.41 8.46 -10.47
C VAL A 47 -2.85 9.73 -9.73
N ALA A 48 -2.08 10.82 -9.83
CA ALA A 48 -2.43 12.10 -9.23
C ALA A 48 -3.77 12.62 -9.75
N ALA A 49 -3.96 12.57 -11.08
CA ALA A 49 -5.22 12.92 -11.71
C ALA A 49 -6.39 12.02 -11.27
N ARG A 50 -6.16 10.70 -11.19
CA ARG A 50 -7.18 9.72 -10.80
C ARG A 50 -7.64 9.88 -9.34
N LEU A 51 -6.74 10.29 -8.45
CA LEU A 51 -7.00 10.50 -7.03
C LEU A 51 -7.43 11.93 -6.69
N GLY A 52 -7.27 12.88 -7.62
CA GLY A 52 -7.57 14.30 -7.37
C GLY A 52 -6.58 14.98 -6.44
N VAL A 53 -5.33 14.52 -6.42
CA VAL A 53 -4.25 15.09 -5.58
C VAL A 53 -3.25 15.86 -6.44
N ARG A 54 -2.50 16.78 -5.81
CA ARG A 54 -1.50 17.61 -6.52
C ARG A 54 -0.29 16.81 -7.00
N HIS A 55 0.13 15.81 -6.23
CA HIS A 55 1.33 15.02 -6.48
C HIS A 55 1.09 13.55 -6.15
N ALA A 56 1.70 12.66 -6.93
CA ALA A 56 1.87 11.25 -6.62
C ALA A 56 3.34 10.89 -6.87
N VAL A 57 3.88 9.97 -6.07
CA VAL A 57 5.28 9.51 -6.17
C VAL A 57 5.27 7.99 -6.26
N ALA A 58 5.84 7.45 -7.33
CA ALA A 58 5.93 6.02 -7.56
C ALA A 58 7.17 5.45 -6.89
N VAL A 59 6.95 4.41 -6.08
CA VAL A 59 8.02 3.68 -5.38
C VAL A 59 7.81 2.18 -5.51
N ASN A 60 8.81 1.40 -5.12
CA ASN A 60 8.84 -0.04 -5.40
C ASN A 60 7.88 -0.89 -4.53
N SER A 61 7.25 -0.32 -3.50
CA SER A 61 6.32 -1.03 -2.62
C SER A 61 5.47 -0.07 -1.78
N ALA A 62 4.32 -0.55 -1.29
CA ALA A 62 3.52 0.20 -0.31
C ALA A 62 4.26 0.42 1.02
N THR A 63 5.12 -0.50 1.44
CA THR A 63 5.99 -0.34 2.62
C THR A 63 6.95 0.84 2.44
N ALA A 64 7.61 0.95 1.28
CA ALA A 64 8.48 2.09 0.97
C ALA A 64 7.68 3.40 0.92
N ALA A 65 6.46 3.38 0.38
CA ALA A 65 5.59 4.56 0.34
C ALA A 65 5.21 5.05 1.74
N LEU A 66 4.79 4.14 2.62
CA LEU A 66 4.47 4.48 4.02
C LEU A 66 5.70 4.96 4.78
N HIS A 67 6.85 4.30 4.59
CA HIS A 67 8.10 4.70 5.22
C HIS A 67 8.49 6.14 4.83
N LEU A 68 8.52 6.45 3.53
CA LEU A 68 8.84 7.80 3.05
C LEU A 68 7.81 8.84 3.49
N ALA A 69 6.53 8.48 3.57
CA ALA A 69 5.49 9.38 4.07
C ALA A 69 5.72 9.76 5.54
N LEU A 70 6.09 8.79 6.39
CA LEU A 70 6.41 9.06 7.79
C LEU A 70 7.75 9.81 7.95
N GLU A 71 8.76 9.46 7.15
CA GLU A 71 10.05 10.16 7.14
C GLU A 71 9.91 11.63 6.72
N ALA A 72 9.04 11.92 5.74
CA ALA A 72 8.72 13.29 5.32
C ALA A 72 7.99 14.11 6.40
N LEU A 73 7.35 13.44 7.38
CA LEU A 73 6.79 14.07 8.58
C LEU A 73 7.81 14.21 9.71
N HIS A 74 9.06 13.78 9.48
CA HIS A 74 10.17 13.80 10.44
C HIS A 74 9.91 12.97 11.71
N LEU A 75 9.17 11.87 11.58
CA LEU A 75 8.98 10.93 12.68
C LEU A 75 10.29 10.32 13.16
N GLY A 76 10.42 10.18 14.47
CA GLY A 76 11.59 9.60 15.10
C GLY A 76 11.34 9.02 16.50
N PRO A 77 12.41 8.73 17.25
CA PRO A 77 12.31 8.29 18.64
C PRO A 77 11.54 9.29 19.51
N GLY A 78 10.57 8.78 20.26
CA GLY A 78 9.68 9.59 21.10
C GLY A 78 8.34 9.91 20.44
N ASP A 79 8.24 9.81 19.11
CA ASP A 79 6.97 9.96 18.40
C ASP A 79 6.14 8.68 18.43
N GLU A 80 4.84 8.86 18.21
CA GLU A 80 3.86 7.79 18.27
C GLU A 80 2.91 7.83 17.09
N VAL A 81 2.52 6.65 16.60
CA VAL A 81 1.58 6.50 15.48
C VAL A 81 0.50 5.53 15.87
N ILE A 82 -0.76 5.94 15.76
CA ILE A 82 -1.89 5.05 15.97
C ILE A 82 -1.98 4.09 14.79
N VAL A 83 -2.04 2.79 15.08
CA VAL A 83 -2.12 1.70 14.10
C VAL A 83 -3.28 0.78 14.47
N PRO A 84 -4.15 0.38 13.53
CA PRO A 84 -5.24 -0.55 13.83
C PRO A 84 -4.70 -1.90 14.33
N ALA A 85 -5.38 -2.50 15.30
CA ALA A 85 -5.07 -3.84 15.80
C ALA A 85 -5.27 -4.91 14.70
N TYR A 86 -6.17 -4.65 13.76
CA TYR A 86 -6.42 -5.49 12.60
C TYR A 86 -5.94 -4.80 11.32
N THR A 87 -4.69 -5.08 10.93
CA THR A 87 -4.06 -4.54 9.71
C THR A 87 -2.96 -5.48 9.22
N PHE A 88 -2.42 -5.22 8.02
CA PHE A 88 -1.18 -5.86 7.58
C PHE A 88 0.04 -5.31 8.35
N ALA A 89 1.05 -6.16 8.58
CA ALA A 89 2.19 -5.87 9.46
C ALA A 89 2.97 -4.60 9.08
N SER A 90 3.05 -4.29 7.77
CA SER A 90 3.78 -3.12 7.28
C SER A 90 3.32 -1.81 7.90
N SER A 91 2.03 -1.69 8.28
CA SER A 91 1.47 -0.48 8.88
C SER A 91 2.12 -0.10 10.22
N GLY A 92 2.52 -1.10 11.03
CA GLY A 92 3.24 -0.87 12.28
C GLY A 92 4.76 -0.97 12.14
N GLU A 93 5.25 -1.80 11.22
CA GLU A 93 6.68 -2.03 11.00
C GLU A 93 7.42 -0.75 10.57
N VAL A 94 6.83 0.03 9.64
CA VAL A 94 7.43 1.29 9.16
C VAL A 94 7.57 2.34 10.25
N VAL A 95 6.68 2.34 11.25
CA VAL A 95 6.78 3.21 12.43
C VAL A 95 8.02 2.83 13.24
N ARG A 96 8.23 1.52 13.42
CA ARG A 96 9.40 1.00 14.14
C ARG A 96 10.71 1.23 13.39
N TYR A 97 10.71 1.19 12.07
CA TYR A 97 11.91 1.47 11.26
C TYR A 97 12.48 2.87 11.54
N LEU A 98 11.61 3.85 11.81
CA LEU A 98 12.00 5.22 12.16
C LEU A 98 12.31 5.41 13.66
N GLY A 99 12.23 4.35 14.47
CA GLY A 99 12.43 4.43 15.92
C GLY A 99 11.23 4.97 16.71
N ALA A 100 10.13 5.30 16.03
CA ALA A 100 8.87 5.71 16.65
C ALA A 100 8.10 4.51 17.26
N ARG A 101 7.05 4.80 18.03
CA ARG A 101 6.23 3.80 18.72
C ARG A 101 4.84 3.63 18.08
N PRO A 102 4.47 2.43 17.59
CA PRO A 102 3.08 2.17 17.21
C PRO A 102 2.20 2.05 18.46
N ARG A 103 1.13 2.85 18.53
CA ARG A 103 0.02 2.76 19.49
C ARG A 103 -1.08 1.90 18.84
N ILE A 104 -1.29 0.70 19.35
CA ILE A 104 -2.27 -0.23 18.77
C ILE A 104 -3.66 0.12 19.27
N ALA A 105 -4.58 0.45 18.35
CA ALA A 105 -5.97 0.78 18.66
C ALA A 105 -6.93 -0.29 18.11
N ASP A 106 -7.98 -0.61 18.86
CA ASP A 106 -8.99 -1.59 18.45
C ASP A 106 -9.84 -1.08 17.26
N VAL A 107 -10.54 -1.99 16.59
CA VAL A 107 -11.37 -1.72 15.42
C VAL A 107 -12.83 -2.08 15.65
N ASP A 108 -13.76 -1.45 14.92
CA ASP A 108 -15.15 -1.93 14.89
C ASP A 108 -15.18 -3.31 14.22
N ALA A 109 -15.75 -4.31 14.88
CA ALA A 109 -15.76 -5.70 14.42
C ALA A 109 -16.56 -5.94 13.12
N ARG A 110 -17.41 -5.00 12.70
CA ARG A 110 -18.21 -5.10 11.47
C ARG A 110 -17.50 -4.43 10.29
N THR A 111 -16.83 -3.30 10.53
CA THR A 111 -16.15 -2.54 9.47
C THR A 111 -14.66 -2.88 9.35
N LEU A 112 -14.09 -3.43 10.42
CA LEU A 112 -12.66 -3.71 10.59
C LEU A 112 -11.79 -2.45 10.50
N ALA A 113 -12.39 -1.27 10.73
CA ALA A 113 -11.73 0.02 10.73
C ALA A 113 -11.67 0.63 12.14
N LEU A 114 -10.73 1.56 12.34
CA LEU A 114 -10.70 2.41 13.53
C LEU A 114 -11.98 3.24 13.64
N THR A 115 -12.36 3.57 14.87
CA THR A 115 -13.44 4.52 15.14
C THR A 115 -12.89 5.77 15.82
N PRO A 116 -13.63 6.90 15.81
CA PRO A 116 -13.24 8.08 16.59
C PRO A 116 -12.94 7.73 18.05
N GLU A 117 -13.77 6.89 18.67
CA GLU A 117 -13.63 6.50 20.08
C GLU A 117 -12.36 5.67 20.32
N THR A 118 -12.01 4.73 19.43
CA THR A 118 -10.78 3.93 19.59
C THR A 118 -9.52 4.73 19.34
N ILE A 119 -9.61 5.79 18.52
CA ILE A 119 -8.53 6.76 18.29
C ILE A 119 -8.36 7.67 19.51
N GLU A 120 -9.44 8.29 20.01
CA GLU A 120 -9.41 9.21 21.16
C GLU A 120 -8.77 8.57 22.39
N ALA A 121 -9.09 7.30 22.66
CA ALA A 121 -8.51 6.52 23.74
C ALA A 121 -6.98 6.32 23.66
N GLN A 122 -6.35 6.60 22.51
CA GLN A 122 -4.89 6.53 22.34
C GLN A 122 -4.19 7.90 22.45
N VAL A 123 -4.93 9.00 22.35
CA VAL A 123 -4.37 10.37 22.35
C VAL A 123 -4.35 10.96 23.76
N GLU A 124 -5.24 10.51 24.65
CA GLU A 124 -5.27 10.93 26.05
C GLU A 124 -4.22 10.16 26.87
N GLY A 125 -3.05 10.77 27.07
CA GLY A 125 -1.95 10.24 27.89
C GLY A 125 -0.83 11.23 28.11
#